data_AF-A0A4S5EUH8-F1
#
_entry.id   AF-A0A4S5EUH8-F1
#
_cell.length_a   1.000
_cell.length_b   1.000
_cell.length_c   1.000
_cell.angle_alpha   90.00
_cell.angle_beta   90.00
_cell.angle_gamma   90.00
#
_symmetry.space_group_name_H-M   'P 1'
#
loop_
_entity.id
_entity.type
_entity.pdbx_description
1 polymer ?
#
loop_
_entity_poly.entity_id
_entity_poly.type
_entity_poly.pdbx_seq_one_letter_code
_entity_poly.pdbx_strand_id
1 'polypeptide(L)'
;MIQAIVYLAIVVVLIAANALFVAAEFALVAIEPHQAERAAHAGDRRSQAVLRAVRSLSFQLSGAQLGITVTSLAVGYLAEPALATLIHPALQAVGLPDAPSSALALIGALFVATVSQMVFGELVPKNWAISEPLRVGRAVSWPQVWFSRLCGPLIRLLNGVANAILRALGVEPQDEMYAGRSPAELGSIVRSSARQGTLPTSTAALLRRSLRFGDRHAADVMTSRVQTLWADADMHVADLLRVAQESGHSRFPVRGRPD
;
A
#
# COMPACT_ATOMS: atom_id res chain seq x y z
N MET A 1 30.17 -32.40 6.53
CA MET A 1 30.57 -30.97 6.61
C MET A 1 30.15 -30.16 5.38
N ILE A 2 30.58 -30.51 4.15
CA ILE A 2 30.26 -29.72 2.94
C ILE A 2 28.73 -29.56 2.76
N GLN A 3 27.96 -30.63 2.90
CA GLN A 3 26.48 -30.57 2.82
C GLN A 3 25.87 -29.63 3.87
N ALA A 4 26.35 -29.66 5.12
CA ALA A 4 25.84 -28.79 6.18
C ALA A 4 26.13 -27.31 5.88
N ILE A 5 27.30 -26.99 5.32
CA ILE A 5 27.66 -25.63 4.90
C ILE A 5 26.75 -25.17 3.74
N VAL A 6 26.49 -26.04 2.76
CA VAL A 6 25.58 -25.73 1.65
C VAL A 6 24.17 -25.46 2.17
N TYR A 7 23.64 -26.30 3.06
CA TYR A 7 22.33 -26.08 3.67
C TYR A 7 22.28 -24.80 4.50
N LEU A 8 23.32 -24.48 5.26
CA LEU A 8 23.39 -23.23 6.01
C LEU A 8 23.41 -22.00 5.09
N ALA A 9 24.15 -22.07 3.97
CA ALA A 9 24.16 -21.01 2.97
C ALA A 9 22.76 -20.81 2.35
N ILE A 10 22.05 -21.91 2.05
CA ILE A 10 20.67 -21.85 1.55
C ILE A 10 19.75 -21.23 2.61
N VAL A 11 19.87 -21.63 3.88
CA VAL A 11 19.09 -21.05 4.99
C VAL A 11 19.31 -19.54 5.09
N VAL A 12 20.55 -19.07 5.00
CA VAL A 12 20.84 -17.62 5.02
C VAL A 12 20.16 -16.90 3.85
N VAL A 13 20.20 -17.48 2.65
CA VAL A 13 19.51 -16.92 1.47
C VAL A 13 17.99 -16.92 1.68
N LEU A 14 17.43 -17.96 2.26
CA LEU A 14 16.00 -18.05 2.55
C LEU A 14 15.55 -17.05 3.63
N ILE A 15 16.35 -16.83 4.68
CA ILE A 15 16.11 -15.78 5.69
C ILE A 15 16.10 -14.41 5.00
N ALA A 16 17.07 -14.14 4.12
CA ALA A 16 17.12 -12.88 3.38
C ALA A 16 15.93 -12.71 2.41
N ALA A 17 15.48 -13.78 1.77
CA ALA A 17 14.28 -13.77 0.94
C ALA A 17 13.02 -13.50 1.78
N ASN A 18 12.90 -14.13 2.96
CA ASN A 18 11.82 -13.86 3.90
C ASN A 18 11.81 -12.39 4.33
N ALA A 19 12.98 -11.86 4.71
CA ALA A 19 13.18 -10.46 5.06
C ALA A 19 12.71 -9.50 3.97
N LEU A 20 12.98 -9.84 2.70
CA LEU A 20 12.52 -9.07 1.56
C LEU A 20 10.99 -9.04 1.47
N PHE A 21 10.31 -10.18 1.65
CA PHE A 21 8.85 -10.24 1.62
C PHE A 21 8.20 -9.52 2.79
N VAL A 22 8.73 -9.67 4.01
CA VAL A 22 8.27 -8.94 5.19
C VAL A 22 8.46 -7.44 5.00
N ALA A 23 9.65 -7.01 4.56
CA ALA A 23 9.90 -5.59 4.29
C ALA A 23 8.92 -5.03 3.23
N ALA A 24 8.62 -5.81 2.21
CA ALA A 24 7.65 -5.48 1.17
C ALA A 24 6.23 -5.31 1.72
N GLU A 25 5.75 -6.28 2.47
CA GLU A 25 4.42 -6.26 3.10
C GLU A 25 4.24 -5.01 3.95
N PHE A 26 5.12 -4.82 4.94
CA PHE A 26 4.99 -3.72 5.89
C PHE A 26 5.25 -2.35 5.25
N ALA A 27 6.15 -2.25 4.26
CA ALA A 27 6.37 -0.99 3.56
C ALA A 27 5.14 -0.60 2.73
N LEU A 28 4.53 -1.54 2.01
CA LEU A 28 3.36 -1.26 1.17
C LEU A 28 2.14 -0.87 2.00
N VAL A 29 1.95 -1.50 3.16
CA VAL A 29 0.86 -1.14 4.10
C VAL A 29 1.09 0.25 4.71
N ALA A 30 2.34 0.61 5.01
CA ALA A 30 2.67 1.89 5.62
C ALA A 30 2.73 3.08 4.63
N ILE A 31 2.84 2.83 3.32
CA ILE A 31 2.87 3.90 2.30
C ILE A 31 1.47 4.43 2.02
N GLU A 32 1.27 5.72 2.23
CA GLU A 32 0.04 6.40 1.81
C GLU A 32 0.01 6.61 0.28
N PRO A 33 -1.15 6.41 -0.39
CA PRO A 33 -1.25 6.49 -1.85
C PRO A 33 -0.74 7.82 -2.45
N HIS A 34 -1.04 8.95 -1.80
CA HIS A 34 -0.63 10.26 -2.29
C HIS A 34 0.91 10.46 -2.22
N GLN A 35 1.59 9.84 -1.25
CA GLN A 35 3.05 9.87 -1.16
C GLN A 35 3.67 9.06 -2.30
N ALA A 36 3.10 7.89 -2.62
CA ALA A 36 3.52 7.07 -3.74
C ALA A 36 3.33 7.78 -5.09
N GLU A 37 2.20 8.48 -5.27
CA GLU A 37 1.92 9.26 -6.49
C GLU A 37 2.91 10.42 -6.66
N ARG A 38 3.14 11.21 -5.61
CA ARG A 38 4.14 12.29 -5.62
C ARG A 38 5.54 11.76 -5.96
N ALA A 39 5.93 10.63 -5.37
CA ALA A 39 7.21 9.98 -5.64
C ALA A 39 7.33 9.48 -7.09
N ALA A 40 6.27 8.94 -7.68
CA ALA A 40 6.25 8.47 -9.06
C ALA A 40 6.30 9.62 -10.08
N HIS A 41 5.67 10.76 -9.77
CA HIS A 41 5.72 11.96 -10.62
C HIS A 41 7.12 12.57 -10.73
N ALA A 42 8.01 12.31 -9.76
CA ALA A 42 9.41 12.72 -9.81
C ALA A 42 10.25 11.92 -10.83
N GLY A 43 9.68 10.93 -11.53
CA GLY A 43 10.29 10.28 -12.70
C GLY A 43 11.11 9.01 -12.43
N ASP A 44 11.20 8.55 -11.18
CA ASP A 44 11.95 7.33 -10.83
C ASP A 44 11.18 6.03 -11.15
N ARG A 45 11.81 5.12 -11.88
CA ARG A 45 11.27 3.79 -12.24
C ARG A 45 10.90 2.96 -11.01
N ARG A 46 11.67 3.03 -9.92
CA ARG A 46 11.37 2.30 -8.66
C ARG A 46 10.11 2.87 -8.01
N SER A 47 9.99 4.19 -7.97
CA SER A 47 8.78 4.87 -7.49
C SER A 47 7.53 4.53 -8.30
N GLN A 48 7.64 4.33 -9.62
CA GLN A 48 6.53 3.83 -10.44
C GLN A 48 6.18 2.37 -10.14
N ALA A 49 7.14 1.52 -9.76
CA ALA A 49 6.86 0.16 -9.32
C ALA A 49 6.12 0.15 -7.97
N VAL A 50 6.54 0.99 -7.03
CA VAL A 50 5.85 1.20 -5.74
C VAL A 50 4.41 1.66 -5.97
N LEU A 51 4.18 2.67 -6.82
CA LEU A 51 2.81 3.13 -7.10
C LEU A 51 1.93 2.03 -7.68
N ARG A 52 2.46 1.20 -8.59
CA ARG A 52 1.72 0.05 -9.12
C ARG A 52 1.41 -0.98 -8.03
N ALA A 53 2.38 -1.25 -7.14
CA ALA A 53 2.20 -2.19 -6.04
C ALA A 53 1.15 -1.71 -5.04
N VAL A 54 1.15 -0.42 -4.67
CA VAL A 54 0.14 0.20 -3.79
C VAL A 54 -1.26 0.17 -4.41
N ARG A 55 -1.37 0.36 -5.73
CA ARG A 55 -2.66 0.26 -6.44
C ARG A 55 -3.23 -1.17 -6.52
N SER A 56 -2.37 -2.18 -6.43
CA SER A 56 -2.73 -3.59 -6.38
C SER A 56 -2.37 -4.20 -5.02
N LEU A 57 -2.65 -3.48 -3.93
CA LEU A 57 -2.14 -3.81 -2.59
C LEU A 57 -2.51 -5.24 -2.17
N SER A 58 -3.78 -5.63 -2.26
CA SER A 58 -4.22 -6.97 -1.84
C SER A 58 -3.48 -8.09 -2.61
N PHE A 59 -3.25 -7.92 -3.91
CA PHE A 59 -2.52 -8.91 -4.72
C PHE A 59 -1.06 -9.03 -4.27
N GLN A 60 -0.42 -7.90 -3.98
CA GLN A 60 0.96 -7.86 -3.54
C GLN A 60 1.11 -8.38 -2.10
N LEU A 61 0.11 -8.16 -1.25
CA LEU A 61 0.04 -8.71 0.10
C LEU A 61 -0.11 -10.24 0.06
N SER A 62 -1.06 -10.76 -0.71
CA SER A 62 -1.19 -12.21 -0.91
C SER A 62 0.10 -12.83 -1.47
N GLY A 63 0.75 -12.14 -2.41
CA GLY A 63 2.06 -12.55 -2.94
C GLY A 63 3.16 -12.58 -1.88
N ALA A 64 3.28 -11.52 -1.07
CA ALA A 64 4.25 -11.45 0.02
C ALA A 64 4.00 -12.54 1.07
N GLN A 65 2.75 -12.75 1.47
CA GLN A 65 2.37 -13.75 2.47
C GLN A 65 2.65 -15.18 1.99
N LEU A 66 2.42 -15.46 0.71
CA LEU A 66 2.83 -16.72 0.09
C LEU A 66 4.35 -16.88 0.12
N GLY A 67 5.09 -15.83 -0.23
CA GLY A 67 6.55 -15.80 -0.14
C GLY A 67 7.04 -16.14 1.26
N ILE A 68 6.55 -15.41 2.27
CA ILE A 68 6.89 -15.58 3.70
C ILE A 68 6.62 -17.03 4.15
N THR A 69 5.47 -17.58 3.78
CA THR A 69 5.08 -18.94 4.17
C THR A 69 6.04 -19.97 3.58
N VAL A 70 6.34 -19.87 2.28
CA VAL A 70 7.24 -20.80 1.59
C VAL A 70 8.66 -20.69 2.15
N THR A 71 9.18 -19.47 2.32
CA THR A 71 10.53 -19.27 2.85
C THR A 71 10.65 -19.71 4.29
N SER A 72 9.66 -19.43 5.14
CA SER A 72 9.68 -19.82 6.56
C SER A 72 9.61 -21.34 6.73
N LEU A 73 8.77 -22.03 5.94
CA LEU A 73 8.70 -23.49 5.97
C LEU A 73 10.01 -24.12 5.47
N ALA A 74 10.60 -23.58 4.40
CA ALA A 74 11.87 -24.05 3.89
C ALA A 74 13.02 -23.82 4.89
N VAL A 75 13.07 -22.67 5.56
CA VAL A 75 14.04 -22.40 6.63
C VAL A 75 13.88 -23.42 7.75
N GLY A 76 12.67 -23.65 8.25
CA GLY A 76 12.42 -24.64 9.31
C GLY A 76 12.93 -26.04 8.92
N TYR A 77 12.60 -26.48 7.70
CA TYR A 77 13.00 -27.80 7.20
C TYR A 77 14.52 -27.97 6.99
N LEU A 78 15.23 -26.93 6.53
CA LEU A 78 16.66 -27.01 6.24
C LEU A 78 17.56 -26.63 7.43
N ALA A 79 17.13 -25.69 8.27
CA ALA A 79 17.97 -25.14 9.32
C ALA A 79 18.22 -26.14 10.45
N GLU A 80 17.21 -26.91 10.85
CA GLU A 80 17.32 -27.92 11.89
C GLU A 80 18.42 -28.96 11.62
N PRO A 81 18.42 -29.70 10.48
CA PRO A 81 19.44 -30.70 10.20
C PRO A 81 20.83 -30.07 9.96
N ALA A 82 20.89 -28.88 9.37
CA ALA A 82 22.15 -28.18 9.11
C ALA A 82 22.83 -27.72 10.40
N LEU A 83 22.08 -27.14 11.34
CA LEU A 83 22.61 -26.69 12.62
C LEU A 83 22.87 -27.85 13.58
N ALA A 84 22.01 -28.87 13.61
CA ALA A 84 22.22 -30.04 14.47
C ALA A 84 23.52 -30.77 14.11
N THR A 85 23.85 -30.91 12.82
CA THR A 85 25.11 -31.53 12.36
C THR A 85 26.36 -30.69 12.67
N LEU A 86 26.21 -29.39 12.98
CA LEU A 86 27.30 -28.51 13.41
C LEU A 86 27.43 -28.45 14.94
N ILE A 87 26.32 -28.55 15.68
CA ILE A 87 26.29 -28.47 17.14
C ILE A 87 26.65 -29.83 17.77
N HIS A 88 26.22 -30.93 17.17
CA HIS A 88 26.44 -32.28 17.71
C HIS A 88 27.92 -32.62 17.99
N PRO A 89 28.89 -32.36 17.08
CA PRO A 89 30.30 -32.64 17.33
C PRO A 89 30.86 -31.81 18.49
N ALA A 90 30.38 -30.58 18.68
CA ALA A 90 30.80 -29.72 19.78
C ALA A 90 30.30 -30.26 21.13
N LEU A 91 29.09 -30.82 21.18
CA LEU A 91 28.55 -31.45 22.39
C LEU A 91 29.27 -32.77 22.73
N GLN A 92 29.61 -33.58 21.72
CA GLN A 92 30.43 -34.77 21.92
C GLN A 92 31.83 -34.44 22.44
N ALA A 93 32.43 -33.33 21.97
CA ALA A 93 33.74 -32.88 22.47
C ALA A 93 33.75 -32.49 23.96
N VAL A 94 32.59 -32.17 24.53
CA VAL A 94 32.40 -31.87 25.97
C VAL A 94 32.16 -33.15 26.80
N GLY A 95 32.15 -34.32 26.17
CA GLY A 95 32.06 -35.63 26.84
C GLY A 95 30.63 -36.11 27.10
N LEU A 96 29.63 -35.54 26.41
CA LEU A 96 28.24 -35.98 26.52
C LEU A 96 28.01 -37.32 25.77
N PRO A 97 27.24 -38.27 26.34
CA PRO A 97 26.80 -39.46 25.63
C PRO A 97 25.92 -39.15 24.42
N ASP A 98 25.90 -40.03 23.42
CA ASP A 98 25.27 -39.80 22.10
C ASP A 98 23.75 -39.51 22.15
N ALA A 99 23.02 -40.14 23.08
CA ALA A 99 21.57 -39.96 23.20
C ALA A 99 21.18 -38.54 23.69
N PRO A 100 21.70 -38.04 24.83
CA PRO A 100 21.44 -36.66 25.26
C PRO A 100 22.08 -35.59 24.36
N SER A 101 23.24 -35.86 23.73
CA SER A 101 23.88 -34.91 22.81
C SER A 101 23.01 -34.63 21.58
N SER A 102 22.36 -35.66 21.02
CA SER A 102 21.48 -35.54 19.85
C SER A 102 20.26 -34.68 20.15
N ALA A 103 19.60 -34.91 21.28
CA ALA A 103 18.44 -34.12 21.69
C ALA A 103 18.80 -32.65 21.99
N LEU A 104 19.90 -32.40 22.69
CA LEU A 104 20.39 -31.05 22.98
C LEU A 104 20.84 -30.32 21.71
N ALA A 105 21.49 -31.01 20.77
CA ALA A 105 21.85 -30.44 19.47
C ALA A 105 20.63 -29.99 18.69
N LEU A 106 19.56 -30.81 18.67
CA LEU A 106 18.31 -30.48 18.00
C LEU A 106 17.63 -29.26 18.63
N ILE A 107 17.51 -29.23 19.97
CA ILE A 107 16.90 -28.10 20.69
C ILE A 107 17.71 -26.81 20.45
N GLY A 108 19.04 -26.89 20.54
CA GLY A 108 19.92 -25.76 20.27
C GLY A 108 19.83 -25.27 18.83
N ALA A 109 19.78 -26.20 17.86
CA ALA A 109 19.60 -25.90 16.44
C ALA A 109 18.28 -25.18 16.19
N LEU A 110 17.17 -25.71 16.72
CA LEU A 110 15.85 -25.11 16.61
C LEU A 110 15.81 -23.72 17.24
N PHE A 111 16.39 -23.54 18.42
CA PHE A 111 16.45 -22.24 19.10
C PHE A 111 17.22 -21.20 18.26
N VAL A 112 18.42 -21.55 17.79
CA VAL A 112 19.25 -20.65 16.98
C VAL A 112 18.57 -20.32 15.65
N ALA A 113 17.99 -21.32 14.98
CA ALA A 113 17.25 -21.12 13.74
C ALA A 113 16.05 -20.19 13.93
N THR A 114 15.24 -20.45 14.96
CA THR A 114 14.02 -19.68 15.24
C THR A 114 14.35 -18.24 15.62
N VAL A 115 15.32 -18.02 16.51
CA VAL A 115 15.75 -16.67 16.88
C VAL A 115 16.33 -15.93 15.68
N SER A 116 17.16 -16.58 14.87
CA SER A 116 17.75 -15.97 13.68
C SER A 116 16.68 -15.59 12.66
N GLN A 117 15.73 -16.48 12.37
CA GLN A 117 14.60 -16.22 11.47
C GLN A 117 13.72 -15.09 12.01
N MET A 118 13.37 -15.10 13.30
CA MET A 118 12.55 -14.06 13.92
C MET A 118 13.24 -12.69 13.86
N VAL A 119 14.52 -12.61 14.22
CA VAL A 119 15.25 -11.33 14.25
C VAL A 119 15.53 -10.82 12.84
N PHE A 120 16.19 -11.62 12.01
CA PHE A 120 16.70 -11.17 10.70
C PHE A 120 15.67 -11.31 9.59
N GLY A 121 14.80 -12.31 9.67
CA GLY A 121 13.75 -12.56 8.68
C GLY A 121 12.49 -11.74 8.91
N GLU A 122 12.19 -11.32 10.14
CA GLU A 122 10.93 -10.66 10.47
C GLU A 122 11.09 -9.30 11.18
N LEU A 123 11.65 -9.26 12.39
CA LEU A 123 11.64 -8.06 13.24
C LEU A 123 12.45 -6.89 12.67
N VAL A 124 13.67 -7.14 12.22
CA VAL A 124 14.54 -6.10 11.65
C VAL A 124 13.94 -5.53 10.35
N PRO A 125 13.57 -6.36 9.35
CA PRO A 125 12.96 -5.87 8.12
C PRO A 125 11.64 -5.13 8.35
N LYS A 126 10.79 -5.63 9.25
CA LYS A 126 9.53 -5.00 9.63
C LYS A 126 9.74 -3.61 10.23
N ASN A 127 10.60 -3.50 11.25
CA ASN A 127 10.85 -2.22 11.90
C ASN A 127 11.49 -1.20 10.94
N TRP A 128 12.33 -1.66 10.02
CA TRP A 128 12.89 -0.79 8.98
C TRP A 128 11.83 -0.34 7.97
N ALA A 129 10.96 -1.25 7.54
CA ALA A 129 9.86 -0.94 6.63
C ALA A 129 8.86 0.06 7.21
N ILE A 130 8.59 0.00 8.52
CA ILE A 130 7.70 0.94 9.20
C ILE A 130 8.36 2.32 9.38
N SER A 131 9.67 2.35 9.67
CA SER A 131 10.38 3.62 9.91
C SER A 131 10.70 4.39 8.63
N GLU A 132 11.03 3.70 7.53
CA GLU A 132 11.30 4.33 6.23
C GLU A 132 10.51 3.67 5.07
N PRO A 133 9.16 3.73 5.06
CA PRO A 133 8.33 2.96 4.14
C PRO A 133 8.65 3.19 2.68
N LEU A 134 8.79 4.46 2.26
CA LEU A 134 9.03 4.78 0.85
C LEU A 134 10.42 4.32 0.38
N ARG A 135 11.44 4.41 1.24
CA ARG A 135 12.80 4.03 0.90
C ARG A 135 12.93 2.50 0.81
N VAL A 136 12.40 1.80 1.80
CA VAL A 136 12.36 0.34 1.83
C VAL A 136 11.50 -0.18 0.68
N GLY A 137 10.29 0.35 0.51
CA GLY A 137 9.39 0.03 -0.59
C GLY A 137 10.04 0.17 -1.96
N ARG A 138 10.82 1.24 -2.22
CA ARG A 138 11.58 1.40 -3.47
C ARG A 138 12.63 0.30 -3.70
N ALA A 139 13.24 -0.22 -2.63
CA ALA A 139 14.24 -1.27 -2.73
C ALA A 139 13.62 -2.66 -2.98
N VAL A 140 12.50 -2.96 -2.31
CA VAL A 140 11.89 -4.30 -2.30
C VAL A 140 10.73 -4.48 -3.29
N SER A 141 10.13 -3.39 -3.79
CA SER A 141 8.97 -3.46 -4.70
C SER A 141 9.28 -4.15 -6.03
N TRP A 142 10.45 -3.94 -6.62
CA TRP A 142 10.81 -4.60 -7.88
C TRP A 142 10.90 -6.14 -7.75
N PRO A 143 11.68 -6.71 -6.82
CA PRO A 143 11.74 -8.16 -6.66
C PRO A 143 10.40 -8.76 -6.23
N GLN A 144 9.65 -8.08 -5.35
CA GLN A 144 8.31 -8.52 -4.95
C GLN A 144 7.34 -8.57 -6.13
N VAL A 145 7.24 -7.49 -6.92
CA VAL A 145 6.32 -7.44 -8.08
C VAL A 145 6.66 -8.54 -9.09
N TRP A 146 7.94 -8.85 -9.28
CA TRP A 146 8.37 -9.94 -10.16
C TRP A 146 7.93 -11.31 -9.61
N PHE A 147 8.15 -11.55 -8.31
CA PHE A 147 7.68 -12.77 -7.64
C PHE A 147 6.14 -12.91 -7.72
N SER A 148 5.40 -11.86 -7.38
CA SER A 148 3.93 -11.85 -7.45
C SER A 148 3.44 -12.11 -8.87
N ARG A 149 4.16 -11.63 -9.89
CA ARG A 149 3.81 -11.89 -11.29
C ARG A 149 4.06 -13.35 -11.68
N LEU A 150 5.16 -13.94 -11.24
CA LEU A 150 5.50 -15.35 -11.47
C LEU A 150 4.50 -16.29 -10.78
N CYS A 151 4.22 -16.03 -9.49
CA CYS A 151 3.24 -16.77 -8.70
C CYS A 151 1.79 -16.35 -8.97
N GLY A 152 1.55 -15.45 -9.93
CA GLY A 152 0.25 -14.84 -10.18
C GLY A 152 -0.91 -15.81 -10.45
N PRO A 153 -0.73 -16.95 -11.14
CA PRO A 153 -1.78 -17.96 -11.26
C PRO A 153 -2.19 -18.56 -9.91
N LEU A 154 -1.21 -18.88 -9.07
CA LEU A 154 -1.44 -19.45 -7.74
C LEU A 154 -2.07 -18.43 -6.79
N ILE A 155 -1.58 -17.20 -6.78
CA ILE A 155 -2.15 -16.11 -5.98
C ILE A 155 -3.61 -15.87 -6.37
N ARG A 156 -3.93 -15.83 -7.67
CA ARG A 156 -5.31 -15.64 -8.14
C ARG A 156 -6.23 -16.80 -7.76
N LEU A 157 -5.73 -18.03 -7.81
CA LEU A 157 -6.47 -19.20 -7.34
C LEU A 157 -6.80 -19.06 -5.85
N LEU A 158 -5.80 -18.79 -5.01
CA LEU A 158 -5.97 -18.66 -3.57
C LEU A 158 -6.88 -17.48 -3.19
N ASN A 159 -6.70 -16.32 -3.82
CA ASN A 159 -7.60 -15.17 -3.63
C ASN A 159 -9.03 -15.50 -4.07
N GLY A 160 -9.21 -16.25 -5.16
CA GLY A 160 -10.53 -16.71 -5.59
C GLY A 160 -11.22 -17.61 -4.57
N VAL A 161 -10.48 -18.57 -3.98
CA VAL A 161 -10.98 -19.42 -2.88
C VAL A 161 -11.33 -18.58 -1.66
N ALA A 162 -10.46 -17.66 -1.24
CA ALA A 162 -10.71 -16.77 -0.11
C ALA A 162 -11.97 -15.92 -0.32
N ASN A 163 -12.13 -15.32 -1.50
CA ASN A 163 -13.29 -14.51 -1.86
C ASN A 163 -14.58 -15.35 -1.90
N ALA A 164 -14.52 -16.60 -2.35
CA ALA A 164 -15.67 -17.51 -2.33
C ALA A 164 -16.11 -17.83 -0.89
N ILE A 165 -15.16 -18.05 0.02
CA ILE A 165 -15.44 -18.28 1.45
C ILE A 165 -16.03 -17.01 2.09
N LEU A 166 -15.47 -15.84 1.81
CA LEU A 166 -15.98 -14.57 2.32
C LEU A 166 -17.43 -14.33 1.87
N ARG A 167 -17.74 -14.55 0.60
CA ARG A 167 -19.11 -14.46 0.05
C ARG A 167 -20.05 -15.45 0.75
N ALA A 168 -19.60 -16.67 1.01
CA ALA A 168 -20.39 -17.67 1.74
C ALA A 168 -20.68 -17.27 3.20
N LEU A 169 -19.80 -16.48 3.82
CA LEU A 169 -19.98 -15.91 5.16
C LEU A 169 -20.76 -14.59 5.17
N GLY A 170 -21.23 -14.11 4.01
CA GLY A 170 -21.97 -12.85 3.87
C GLY A 170 -21.08 -11.60 3.88
N VAL A 171 -19.76 -11.75 3.70
CA VAL A 171 -18.81 -10.64 3.58
C VAL A 171 -18.55 -10.37 2.10
N GLU A 172 -18.90 -9.17 1.61
CA GLU A 172 -18.59 -8.79 0.23
C GLU A 172 -17.07 -8.55 0.09
N PRO A 173 -16.36 -9.33 -0.75
CA PRO A 173 -14.94 -9.13 -0.96
C PRO A 173 -14.70 -7.75 -1.59
N GLN A 174 -13.77 -6.99 -1.02
CA GLN A 174 -13.27 -5.77 -1.67
C GLN A 174 -12.38 -6.20 -2.86
N ASP A 175 -12.96 -6.34 -4.05
CA ASP A 175 -12.22 -6.70 -5.26
C ASP A 175 -11.20 -5.61 -5.63
N GLU A 176 -10.00 -6.05 -6.02
CA GLU A 176 -8.82 -5.25 -6.40
C GLU A 176 -8.98 -4.36 -7.64
N MET A 177 -10.16 -4.31 -8.25
CA MET A 177 -10.45 -3.27 -9.22
C MET A 177 -10.86 -2.02 -8.47
N TYR A 178 -9.84 -1.23 -8.10
CA TYR A 178 -9.89 0.23 -8.20
C TYR A 178 -10.31 0.62 -9.64
N ALA A 179 -11.57 0.35 -10.01
CA ALA A 179 -12.25 0.93 -11.16
C ALA A 179 -12.94 2.25 -10.78
N GLY A 180 -12.66 2.78 -9.58
CA GLY A 180 -12.71 4.22 -9.34
C GLY A 180 -11.36 4.81 -9.74
N ARG A 181 -11.10 4.99 -11.04
CA ARG A 181 -9.92 5.76 -11.48
C ARG A 181 -9.90 7.07 -10.71
N SER A 182 -8.74 7.43 -10.16
CA SER A 182 -8.65 8.68 -9.40
C SER A 182 -9.10 9.85 -10.29
N PRO A 183 -9.71 10.92 -9.74
CA PRO A 183 -10.12 12.08 -10.54
C PRO A 183 -8.99 12.65 -11.41
N ALA A 184 -7.75 12.54 -10.95
CA ALA A 184 -6.56 12.91 -11.70
C ALA A 184 -6.32 12.02 -12.93
N GLU A 185 -6.57 10.72 -12.81
CA GLU A 185 -6.45 9.72 -13.87
C GLU A 185 -7.63 9.80 -14.85
N LEU A 186 -8.86 10.02 -14.38
CA LEU A 186 -10.00 10.36 -15.24
C LEU A 186 -9.73 11.64 -16.03
N GLY A 187 -9.18 12.66 -15.36
CA GLY A 187 -8.76 13.89 -16.01
C GLY A 187 -7.65 13.69 -17.05
N SER A 188 -6.77 12.70 -16.89
CA SER A 188 -5.71 12.41 -17.86
C SER A 188 -6.26 11.74 -19.12
N ILE A 189 -7.22 10.80 -19.01
CA ILE A 189 -7.81 10.22 -20.22
C ILE A 189 -8.72 11.21 -20.93
N VAL A 190 -9.48 12.04 -20.20
CA VAL A 190 -10.28 13.12 -20.83
C VAL A 190 -9.39 14.06 -21.66
N ARG A 191 -8.18 14.40 -21.18
CA ARG A 191 -7.20 15.19 -21.96
C ARG A 191 -6.65 14.42 -23.17
N SER A 192 -6.34 13.14 -23.00
CA SER A 192 -5.82 12.30 -24.08
C SER A 192 -6.86 12.13 -25.20
N SER A 193 -8.12 11.85 -24.85
CA SER A 193 -9.23 11.72 -25.80
C SER A 193 -9.51 13.01 -26.55
N ALA A 194 -9.42 14.17 -25.89
CA ALA A 194 -9.54 15.47 -26.55
C ALA A 194 -8.41 15.72 -27.57
N ARG A 195 -7.16 15.33 -27.23
CA ARG A 195 -6.00 15.48 -28.14
C ARG A 195 -6.04 14.53 -29.33
N GLN A 196 -6.61 13.34 -29.14
CA GLN A 196 -6.79 12.33 -30.19
C GLN A 196 -8.04 12.57 -31.04
N GLY A 197 -8.80 13.63 -30.76
CA GLY A 197 -10.03 13.97 -31.47
C GLY A 197 -11.22 13.04 -31.19
N THR A 198 -11.07 12.09 -30.27
CA THR A 198 -12.14 11.14 -29.89
C THR A 198 -13.16 11.75 -28.93
N LEU A 199 -12.87 12.92 -28.36
CA LEU A 199 -13.79 13.66 -27.50
C LEU A 199 -13.81 15.15 -27.87
N PRO A 200 -14.98 15.75 -28.11
CA PRO A 200 -15.09 17.19 -28.36
C PRO A 200 -14.52 18.01 -27.20
N THR A 201 -13.82 19.10 -27.51
CA THR A 201 -13.12 19.94 -26.52
C THR A 201 -14.06 20.55 -25.48
N SER A 202 -15.30 20.89 -25.88
CA SER A 202 -16.35 21.39 -24.99
C SER A 202 -16.79 20.33 -23.96
N THR A 203 -17.00 19.09 -24.39
CA THR A 203 -17.35 17.95 -23.52
C THR A 203 -16.19 17.60 -22.59
N ALA A 204 -14.95 17.62 -23.10
CA ALA A 204 -13.76 17.43 -22.27
C ALA A 204 -13.61 18.51 -21.20
N ALA A 205 -13.91 19.77 -21.54
CA ALA A 205 -13.88 20.88 -20.58
C ALA A 205 -14.96 20.73 -19.50
N LEU A 206 -16.17 20.29 -19.86
CA LEU A 206 -17.26 20.00 -18.92
C LEU A 206 -16.88 18.87 -17.96
N LEU A 207 -16.46 17.71 -18.49
CA LEU A 207 -16.05 16.56 -17.66
C LEU A 207 -14.94 16.93 -16.69
N ARG A 208 -13.95 17.72 -17.14
CA ARG A 208 -12.86 18.20 -16.28
C ARG A 208 -13.37 19.13 -15.17
N ARG A 209 -14.36 19.99 -15.44
CA ARG A 209 -14.97 20.86 -14.42
C ARG A 209 -15.78 20.05 -13.42
N SER A 210 -16.56 19.07 -13.88
CA SER A 210 -17.34 18.17 -13.03
C SER A 210 -16.46 17.33 -12.10
N LEU A 211 -15.35 16.78 -12.60
CA LEU A 211 -14.39 16.02 -11.78
C LEU A 211 -13.74 16.88 -10.68
N ARG A 212 -13.50 18.16 -10.95
CA ARG A 212 -12.93 19.10 -9.96
C ARG A 212 -13.96 19.70 -9.01
N PHE A 213 -15.25 19.51 -9.28
CA PHE A 213 -16.32 20.04 -8.45
C PHE A 213 -16.39 19.32 -7.08
N GLY A 214 -16.08 18.02 -7.05
CA GLY A 214 -16.08 17.23 -5.80
C GLY A 214 -15.08 17.74 -4.75
N ASP A 215 -13.99 18.36 -5.17
CA ASP A 215 -12.94 18.89 -4.29
C ASP A 215 -13.16 20.38 -3.94
N ARG A 216 -14.25 21.01 -4.39
CA ARG A 216 -14.55 22.42 -4.10
C ARG A 216 -15.37 22.54 -2.81
N HIS A 217 -14.91 23.41 -1.92
CA HIS A 217 -15.67 23.81 -0.75
C HIS A 217 -16.46 25.09 -1.04
N ALA A 218 -17.53 25.34 -0.26
CA ALA A 218 -18.31 26.58 -0.37
C ALA A 218 -17.41 27.82 -0.24
N ALA A 219 -16.33 27.72 0.55
CA ALA A 219 -15.33 28.77 0.71
C ALA A 219 -14.59 29.16 -0.59
N ASP A 220 -14.47 28.23 -1.55
CA ASP A 220 -13.76 28.47 -2.80
C ASP A 220 -14.55 29.30 -3.81
N VAL A 221 -15.87 29.44 -3.59
CA VAL A 221 -16.80 30.04 -4.55
C VAL A 221 -17.71 31.10 -3.92
N MET A 222 -17.80 31.16 -2.59
CA MET A 222 -18.61 32.16 -1.89
C MET A 222 -18.03 33.57 -2.07
N THR A 223 -18.91 34.54 -2.22
CA THR A 223 -18.54 35.95 -2.09
C THR A 223 -18.20 36.22 -0.62
N SER A 224 -17.02 36.77 -0.37
CA SER A 224 -16.60 37.14 0.99
C SER A 224 -17.61 38.10 1.61
N ARG A 225 -17.91 37.92 2.91
CA ARG A 225 -18.87 38.74 3.68
C ARG A 225 -18.65 40.25 3.53
N VAL A 226 -17.39 40.66 3.35
CA VAL A 226 -16.96 42.06 3.19
C VAL A 226 -17.33 42.61 1.81
N GLN A 227 -17.35 41.76 0.78
CA GLN A 227 -17.68 42.14 -0.61
C GLN A 227 -19.16 41.93 -0.94
N THR A 228 -19.92 41.29 -0.06
CA THR A 228 -21.36 41.11 -0.21
C THR A 228 -22.08 42.44 -0.01
N LEU A 229 -22.98 42.79 -0.93
CA LEU A 229 -23.97 43.86 -0.77
C LEU A 229 -25.12 43.35 0.11
N TRP A 230 -25.43 44.07 1.19
CA TRP A 230 -26.48 43.68 2.13
C TRP A 230 -27.64 44.67 2.08
N ALA A 231 -28.84 44.19 2.37
CA ALA A 231 -29.99 45.02 2.68
C ALA A 231 -30.13 45.14 4.20
N ASP A 232 -30.46 46.31 4.73
CA ASP A 232 -30.79 46.46 6.15
C ASP A 232 -32.26 46.10 6.39
N ALA A 233 -32.59 45.56 7.57
CA ALA A 233 -33.94 45.08 7.88
C ALA A 233 -35.00 46.19 7.89
N ASP A 234 -34.59 47.42 8.14
CA ASP A 234 -35.41 48.64 8.16
C ASP A 234 -35.41 49.40 6.81
N MET A 235 -34.70 48.89 5.80
CA MET A 235 -34.59 49.53 4.49
C MET A 235 -35.96 49.60 3.79
N HIS A 236 -36.31 50.78 3.29
CA HIS A 236 -37.52 50.96 2.50
C HIS A 236 -37.43 50.27 1.15
N VAL A 237 -38.56 49.72 0.69
CA VAL A 237 -38.66 48.96 -0.57
C VAL A 237 -38.19 49.77 -1.78
N ALA A 238 -38.46 51.08 -1.81
CA ALA A 238 -38.02 51.96 -2.88
C ALA A 238 -36.49 52.06 -2.98
N ASP A 239 -35.79 52.11 -1.84
CA ASP A 239 -34.34 52.16 -1.79
C ASP A 239 -33.72 50.82 -2.17
N LEU A 240 -34.31 49.71 -1.73
CA LEU A 240 -33.88 48.37 -2.15
C LEU A 240 -34.00 48.18 -3.67
N LEU A 241 -35.09 48.67 -4.28
CA LEU A 241 -35.28 48.61 -5.74
C LEU A 241 -34.23 49.42 -6.50
N ARG A 242 -33.84 50.59 -5.98
CA ARG A 242 -32.76 51.40 -6.55
C ARG A 242 -31.42 50.68 -6.47
N VAL A 243 -31.07 50.12 -5.32
CA VAL A 243 -29.83 49.32 -5.13
C VAL A 243 -29.83 48.09 -6.05
N ALA A 244 -30.98 47.44 -6.26
CA ALA A 244 -31.12 46.32 -7.18
C ALA A 244 -30.86 46.72 -8.64
N GLN A 245 -31.38 47.88 -9.07
CA GLN A 245 -31.14 48.40 -10.42
C GLN A 245 -29.68 48.79 -10.65
N GLU A 246 -29.05 49.45 -9.67
CA GLU A 246 -27.66 49.93 -9.78
C GLU A 246 -26.65 48.78 -9.72
N SER A 247 -26.87 47.79 -8.85
CA SER A 247 -25.96 46.64 -8.68
C SER A 247 -26.20 45.50 -9.66
N GLY A 248 -27.40 45.41 -10.26
CA GLY A 248 -27.80 44.31 -11.12
C GLY A 248 -28.01 42.97 -10.38
N HIS A 249 -28.02 42.97 -9.04
CA HIS A 249 -28.25 41.77 -8.25
C HIS A 249 -29.75 41.54 -7.99
N SER A 250 -30.15 40.26 -8.02
CA SER A 250 -31.54 39.86 -7.78
C SER A 250 -31.83 39.45 -6.33
N ARG A 251 -30.81 39.28 -5.50
CA ARG A 251 -30.93 38.77 -4.12
C ARG A 251 -29.95 39.48 -3.21
N PHE A 252 -30.44 39.95 -2.07
CA PHE A 252 -29.65 40.65 -1.06
C PHE A 252 -29.84 39.95 0.29
N PRO A 253 -28.75 39.49 0.93
CA PRO A 253 -28.85 39.01 2.31
C PRO A 253 -29.16 40.20 3.23
N VAL A 254 -30.02 39.96 4.22
CA VAL A 254 -30.48 41.00 5.15
C VAL A 254 -29.59 41.05 6.38
N ARG A 255 -29.15 42.25 6.77
CA ARG A 255 -28.50 42.54 8.06
C ARG A 255 -29.54 43.07 9.03
N GLY A 256 -29.61 42.46 10.21
CA GLY A 256 -30.56 42.80 11.26
C GLY A 256 -30.80 41.58 12.15
N ARG A 257 -31.16 41.81 13.40
CA ARG A 257 -31.52 40.73 14.32
C ARG A 257 -32.86 40.16 13.86
N PRO A 258 -33.01 38.84 13.65
CA PRO A 258 -34.33 38.26 13.58
C PRO A 258 -34.98 38.49 14.96
N ASP A 259 -36.14 39.12 14.98
CA ASP A 259 -37.02 39.10 16.15
C ASP A 259 -37.41 37.65 16.50
#